data_AF-A0A068FKG5-F1
#
_entry.id   AF-A0A068FKG5-F1
#
_cell.length_a   1.000
_cell.length_b   1.000
_cell.length_c   1.000
_cell.angle_alpha   90.00
_cell.angle_beta   90.00
_cell.angle_gamma   90.00
#
_symmetry.space_group_name_H-M   'P 1'
#
loop_
_entity.id
_entity.type
_entity.pdbx_description
1 polymer ?
#
loop_
_entity_poly.entity_id
_entity_poly.type
_entity_poly.pdbx_seq_one_letter_code
_entity_poly.pdbx_strand_id
1 'polypeptide(L)'
;MIYEAAKFNFEPPSLVSRAHKILIKPGASYPHPYPFSTSREILGTVIEKVKQVGDADIIILEGAASGDPVYPIYKSLGYDFQRVLMLDVKDCIWVEIENPLPHPFAVATFWVPNVVLSCD
;
A
#
# COMPACT_ATOMS: atom_id res chain seq x y z
N MET A 1 18.12 -12.12 -2.17
CA MET A 1 17.61 -12.85 -3.36
C MET A 1 16.55 -11.97 -3.99
N ILE A 2 16.68 -11.62 -5.28
CA ILE A 2 15.66 -10.85 -5.99
C ILE A 2 14.68 -11.84 -6.61
N TYR A 3 13.38 -11.64 -6.38
CA TYR A 3 12.34 -12.53 -6.88
C TYR A 3 11.94 -12.13 -8.31
N GLU A 4 11.54 -13.07 -9.15
CA GLU A 4 11.08 -12.71 -10.49
C GLU A 4 9.63 -12.22 -10.42
N ALA A 5 9.39 -10.95 -10.74
CA ALA A 5 8.07 -10.34 -10.65
C ALA A 5 6.97 -11.15 -11.38
N ALA A 6 7.28 -11.68 -12.56
CA ALA A 6 6.36 -12.47 -13.37
C ALA A 6 5.96 -13.82 -12.72
N LYS A 7 6.72 -14.30 -11.74
CA LYS A 7 6.44 -15.55 -11.01
C LYS A 7 5.70 -15.31 -9.70
N PHE A 8 5.40 -14.06 -9.37
CA PHE A 8 4.76 -13.73 -8.11
C PHE A 8 3.34 -14.29 -8.08
N ASN A 9 3.08 -15.18 -7.14
CA ASN A 9 1.75 -15.70 -6.87
C ASN A 9 1.24 -15.11 -5.54
N PHE A 10 0.01 -14.62 -5.57
CA PHE A 10 -0.68 -14.07 -4.41
C PHE A 10 -2.05 -14.70 -4.29
N GLU A 11 -2.33 -15.25 -3.11
CA GLU A 11 -3.63 -15.78 -2.72
C GLU A 11 -4.20 -14.88 -1.63
N PRO A 12 -5.30 -14.15 -1.90
CA PRO A 12 -5.91 -13.30 -0.89
C PRO A 12 -6.38 -14.11 0.32
N PRO A 13 -6.09 -13.67 1.55
CA PRO A 13 -6.70 -14.25 2.75
C PRO A 13 -8.23 -14.21 2.67
N SER A 14 -8.91 -15.17 3.29
CA SER A 14 -10.38 -15.26 3.24
C SER A 14 -11.09 -13.98 3.74
N LEU A 15 -10.48 -13.25 4.67
CA LEU A 15 -10.99 -11.97 5.17
C LEU A 15 -11.14 -10.90 4.07
N VAL A 16 -10.29 -10.94 3.04
CA VAL A 16 -10.32 -9.99 1.90
C VAL A 16 -11.67 -10.02 1.19
N SER A 17 -12.31 -11.19 1.10
CA SER A 17 -13.63 -11.32 0.43
C SER A 17 -14.76 -10.55 1.12
N ARG A 18 -14.55 -10.12 2.36
CA ARG A 18 -15.52 -9.39 3.18
C ARG A 18 -15.08 -7.96 3.51
N ALA A 19 -13.88 -7.57 3.09
CA ALA A 19 -13.38 -6.22 3.29
C ALA A 19 -14.19 -5.23 2.44
N HIS A 20 -14.52 -4.08 3.01
CA HIS A 20 -15.12 -2.96 2.32
C HIS A 20 -14.05 -2.05 1.72
N LYS A 21 -12.89 -1.92 2.38
CA LYS A 21 -11.79 -1.09 1.91
C LYS A 21 -10.44 -1.69 2.27
N ILE A 22 -9.57 -1.80 1.27
CA ILE A 22 -8.24 -2.40 1.41
C ILE A 22 -7.18 -1.37 1.10
N LEU A 23 -6.22 -1.21 2.01
CA LEU A 23 -5.01 -0.43 1.77
C LEU A 23 -3.87 -1.35 1.34
N ILE A 24 -3.21 -1.00 0.25
CA ILE A 24 -1.97 -1.62 -0.20
C ILE A 24 -0.85 -0.59 -0.06
N LYS A 25 0.16 -0.90 0.75
CA LYS A 25 1.41 -0.15 0.83
C LYS A 25 2.48 -0.84 -0.04
N PRO A 26 2.69 -0.40 -1.29
CA PRO A 26 3.81 -0.90 -2.09
C PRO A 26 5.12 -0.31 -1.58
N GLY A 27 6.26 -0.88 -1.96
CA GLY A 27 7.52 -0.13 -1.92
C GLY A 27 7.54 0.84 -3.10
N ALA A 28 7.30 2.13 -2.87
CA ALA A 28 7.28 3.15 -3.92
C ALA A 28 7.77 4.52 -3.44
N SER A 29 8.71 4.54 -2.48
CA SER A 29 9.28 5.78 -1.95
C SER A 29 10.36 6.40 -2.85
N TYR A 30 10.75 5.71 -3.93
CA TYR A 30 11.80 6.14 -4.86
C TYR A 30 11.41 5.83 -6.33
N PRO A 31 11.89 6.61 -7.32
CA PRO A 31 11.61 6.38 -8.73
C PRO A 31 12.54 5.33 -9.36
N HIS A 32 12.98 4.33 -8.59
CA HIS A 32 13.82 3.24 -9.08
C HIS A 32 12.94 2.02 -9.36
N PRO A 33 13.08 1.36 -10.53
CA PRO A 33 12.27 0.21 -10.87
C PRO A 33 12.58 -0.98 -9.95
N TYR A 34 11.78 -2.03 -10.08
CA TYR A 34 12.04 -3.32 -9.43
C TYR A 34 13.49 -3.76 -9.66
N PRO A 35 14.22 -4.22 -8.62
CA PRO A 35 13.72 -4.63 -7.30
C PRO A 35 13.78 -3.57 -6.19
N PHE A 36 14.10 -2.31 -6.49
CA PHE A 36 14.10 -1.26 -5.46
C PHE A 36 12.69 -0.91 -5.00
N SER A 37 11.76 -0.84 -5.97
CA SER A 37 10.34 -0.60 -5.74
C SER A 37 9.53 -1.84 -6.11
N THR A 38 8.31 -1.97 -5.59
CA THR A 38 7.36 -2.99 -6.03
C THR A 38 7.09 -2.81 -7.52
N SER A 39 7.19 -3.89 -8.29
CA SER A 39 6.94 -3.80 -9.73
C SER A 39 5.46 -3.54 -10.00
N ARG A 40 5.15 -2.93 -11.16
CA ARG A 40 3.77 -2.72 -11.62
C ARG A 40 3.05 -4.07 -11.75
N GLU A 41 3.74 -5.10 -12.23
CA GLU A 41 3.20 -6.44 -12.44
C GLU A 41 2.83 -7.12 -11.12
N ILE A 42 3.70 -7.09 -10.11
CA ILE A 42 3.42 -7.64 -8.79
C ILE A 42 2.18 -6.97 -8.19
N LEU A 43 2.16 -5.63 -8.22
CA LEU A 43 1.06 -4.86 -7.65
C LEU A 43 -0.25 -5.09 -8.42
N GLY A 44 -0.18 -5.20 -9.75
CA GLY A 44 -1.30 -5.59 -10.61
C GLY A 44 -1.87 -6.96 -10.24
N THR A 45 -1.02 -7.97 -10.06
CA THR A 45 -1.44 -9.31 -9.61
C THR A 45 -2.17 -9.26 -8.27
N VAL A 46 -1.67 -8.50 -7.29
CA VAL A 46 -2.34 -8.34 -5.99
C VAL A 46 -3.73 -7.71 -6.17
N ILE A 47 -3.81 -6.59 -6.91
CA ILE A 47 -5.05 -5.86 -7.15
C ILE A 47 -6.09 -6.73 -7.87
N GLU A 48 -5.68 -7.46 -8.91
CA GLU A 48 -6.55 -8.35 -9.66
C GLU A 48 -7.08 -9.49 -8.79
N LYS A 49 -6.21 -10.10 -7.96
CA LYS A 49 -6.60 -11.17 -7.05
C LYS A 49 -7.56 -10.71 -5.96
N VAL A 50 -7.34 -9.51 -5.39
CA VAL A 50 -8.28 -8.88 -4.46
C VAL A 50 -9.64 -8.67 -5.12
N LYS A 51 -9.68 -8.11 -6.34
CA LYS A 51 -10.92 -7.89 -7.11
C LYS A 51 -11.64 -9.18 -7.50
N GLN A 52 -10.94 -10.31 -7.60
CA GLN A 52 -11.54 -11.61 -7.91
C GLN A 52 -12.35 -12.18 -6.74
N VAL A 53 -12.02 -11.81 -5.49
CA VAL A 53 -12.63 -12.40 -4.29
C VAL A 53 -13.62 -11.49 -3.57
N GLY A 54 -13.69 -10.21 -3.94
CA GLY A 54 -14.61 -9.24 -3.34
C GLY A 54 -14.63 -7.92 -4.08
N ASP A 55 -15.50 -7.01 -3.62
CA ASP A 55 -15.78 -5.71 -4.24
C ASP A 55 -15.18 -4.52 -3.45
N ALA A 56 -14.14 -4.77 -2.65
CA ALA A 56 -13.52 -3.77 -1.80
C ALA A 56 -13.01 -2.55 -2.60
N ASP A 57 -13.14 -1.36 -2.02
CA ASP A 57 -12.45 -0.17 -2.49
C ASP A 57 -10.94 -0.32 -2.22
N ILE A 58 -10.12 -0.26 -3.27
CA ILE A 58 -8.67 -0.44 -3.14
C ILE A 58 -7.98 0.92 -3.11
N ILE A 59 -7.17 1.13 -2.10
CA ILE A 59 -6.30 2.30 -1.94
C ILE A 59 -4.84 1.86 -2.04
N ILE A 60 -4.05 2.55 -2.87
CA ILE A 60 -2.59 2.52 -2.78
C ILE A 60 -2.16 3.76 -2.00
N LEU A 61 -1.37 3.55 -0.94
CA LEU A 61 -0.85 4.64 -0.10
C LEU A 61 0.65 4.49 0.10
N GLU A 62 1.42 5.50 -0.28
CA GLU A 62 2.86 5.60 0.00
C GLU A 62 3.29 7.08 0.09
N GLY A 63 4.45 7.33 0.68
CA GLY A 63 5.13 8.62 0.65
C GLY A 63 6.50 8.55 -0.01
N ALA A 64 6.93 9.65 -0.65
CA ALA A 64 8.28 9.78 -1.16
C ALA A 64 9.29 9.89 -0.01
N ALA A 65 10.46 9.26 -0.15
CA ALA A 65 11.52 9.35 0.85
C ALA A 65 12.08 10.78 1.00
N SER A 66 11.93 11.63 -0.03
CA SER A 66 12.32 13.04 0.03
C SER A 66 11.33 13.94 0.77
N GLY A 67 10.12 13.45 1.06
CA GLY A 67 9.02 14.27 1.58
C GLY A 67 8.29 15.08 0.50
N ASP A 68 8.71 14.98 -0.76
CA ASP A 68 7.99 15.53 -1.91
C ASP A 68 6.72 14.71 -2.21
N PRO A 69 5.83 15.20 -3.09
CA PRO A 69 4.69 14.41 -3.51
C PRO A 69 5.09 13.07 -4.15
N VAL A 70 4.36 12.00 -3.86
CA VAL A 70 4.62 10.63 -4.34
C VAL A 70 4.18 10.41 -5.80
N TYR A 71 3.26 11.23 -6.31
CA TYR A 71 2.65 11.03 -7.64
C TYR A 71 3.67 10.96 -8.81
N PRO A 72 4.75 11.77 -8.86
CA PRO A 72 5.80 11.60 -9.87
C PRO A 72 6.47 10.23 -9.81
N ILE A 73 6.63 9.65 -8.61
CA ILE A 73 7.19 8.32 -8.44
C ILE A 73 6.23 7.27 -8.99
N TYR A 74 4.95 7.31 -8.62
CA TYR A 74 3.93 6.42 -9.20
C TYR A 74 3.92 6.47 -10.73
N LYS A 75 3.98 7.68 -11.30
CA LYS A 75 4.06 7.86 -12.75
C LYS A 75 5.32 7.22 -13.34
N SER A 76 6.48 7.41 -12.71
CA SER A 76 7.75 6.83 -13.17
C SER A 76 7.77 5.30 -13.09
N LEU A 77 7.06 4.72 -12.11
CA LEU A 77 6.92 3.28 -11.91
C LEU A 77 5.80 2.67 -12.77
N GLY A 78 5.08 3.49 -13.54
CA GLY A 78 3.99 3.03 -14.40
C GLY A 78 2.75 2.59 -13.64
N TYR A 79 2.52 3.10 -12.42
CA TYR A 79 1.33 2.77 -11.64
C TYR A 79 0.11 3.50 -12.24
N ASP A 80 -0.73 2.74 -12.94
CA ASP A 80 -1.88 3.23 -13.72
C ASP A 80 -3.13 2.34 -13.55
N PHE A 81 -3.34 1.86 -12.33
CA PHE A 81 -4.38 0.88 -12.02
C PHE A 81 -5.80 1.47 -12.08
N GLN A 82 -6.67 0.82 -12.85
CA GLN A 82 -8.08 1.21 -12.97
C GLN A 82 -8.87 0.88 -11.70
N ARG A 83 -9.80 1.77 -11.30
CA ARG A 83 -10.63 1.61 -10.09
C ARG A 83 -9.79 1.36 -8.82
N VAL A 84 -8.68 2.09 -8.70
CA VAL A 84 -7.81 2.10 -7.51
C VAL A 84 -7.53 3.56 -7.16
N LEU A 85 -7.71 3.93 -5.90
CA LEU A 85 -7.40 5.26 -5.42
C LEU A 85 -5.93 5.31 -5.01
N MET A 86 -5.13 6.12 -5.68
CA MET A 86 -3.70 6.28 -5.35
C MET A 86 -3.53 7.59 -4.57
N LEU A 87 -3.08 7.49 -3.32
CA LEU A 87 -2.96 8.60 -2.39
C LEU A 87 -1.52 8.83 -1.96
N ASP A 88 -1.22 10.08 -1.66
CA ASP A 88 0.00 10.48 -0.98
C ASP A 88 -0.21 10.51 0.54
N VAL A 89 0.71 9.90 1.28
CA VAL A 89 0.79 10.02 2.74
C VAL A 89 0.86 11.49 3.19
N LYS A 90 1.52 12.33 2.40
CA LYS A 90 1.66 13.77 2.65
C LYS A 90 0.32 14.51 2.69
N ASP A 91 -0.66 14.04 1.94
CA ASP A 91 -1.99 14.65 1.83
C ASP A 91 -2.98 14.11 2.89
N CYS A 92 -2.54 13.15 3.71
CA CYS A 92 -3.37 12.55 4.74
C CYS A 92 -3.37 13.34 6.05
N ILE A 93 -4.46 13.20 6.81
CA ILE A 93 -4.50 13.68 8.20
C ILE A 93 -3.74 12.67 9.04
N TRP A 94 -2.79 13.14 9.83
CA TRP A 94 -2.06 12.30 10.77
C TRP A 94 -2.78 12.23 12.09
N VAL A 95 -2.88 11.02 12.63
CA VAL A 95 -3.50 10.75 13.92
C VAL A 95 -2.54 9.96 14.79
N GLU A 96 -2.44 10.34 16.05
CA GLU A 96 -1.71 9.59 17.05
C GLU A 96 -2.55 8.40 17.51
N ILE A 97 -1.96 7.21 17.54
CA ILE A 97 -2.59 5.99 17.99
C ILE A 97 -1.74 5.31 19.07
N GLU A 98 -2.41 4.54 19.93
CA GLU A 98 -1.74 3.67 20.88
C GLU A 98 -0.97 2.57 20.15
N ASN A 99 0.16 2.18 20.74
CA ASN A 99 0.93 1.05 20.24
C ASN A 99 0.13 -0.25 20.47
N PRO A 100 -0.17 -1.05 19.43
CA PRO A 100 -0.96 -2.27 19.60
C PRO A 100 -0.22 -3.38 20.35
N LEU A 101 1.09 -3.22 20.58
CA LEU A 101 1.86 -4.17 21.38
C LEU A 101 1.48 -4.06 22.88
N PRO A 102 1.17 -5.17 23.56
CA PRO A 102 0.86 -5.14 25.00
C PRO A 102 1.98 -4.57 25.88
N HIS A 103 3.23 -4.70 25.42
CA HIS A 103 4.42 -4.17 26.08
C HIS A 103 5.27 -3.40 25.06
N PRO A 104 5.01 -2.10 24.87
CA PRO A 104 5.76 -1.28 23.93
C PRO A 104 7.23 -1.20 24.29
N PHE A 105 8.12 -1.49 23.33
CA PHE A 105 9.56 -1.51 23.57
C PHE A 105 10.17 -0.10 23.72
N ALA A 106 9.71 0.87 22.92
CA ALA A 106 10.30 2.21 22.86
C ALA A 106 9.28 3.36 22.97
N VAL A 107 8.14 3.26 22.27
CA VAL A 107 7.11 4.31 22.23
C VAL A 107 5.73 3.75 22.55
N ALA A 108 5.00 4.44 23.41
CA ALA A 108 3.64 4.07 23.81
C ALA A 108 2.59 4.43 22.75
N THR A 109 2.88 5.43 21.93
CA THR A 109 2.03 5.92 20.84
C THR A 109 2.88 6.18 19.59
N PHE A 110 2.24 6.21 18.42
CA PHE A 110 2.86 6.66 17.18
C PHE A 110 1.83 7.25 16.22
N TRP A 111 2.33 8.01 15.25
CA TRP A 111 1.49 8.70 14.26
C TRP A 111 1.30 7.85 13.01
N VAL A 112 0.06 7.78 12.53
CA VAL A 112 -0.30 7.11 11.28
C VAL A 112 -1.21 8.00 10.42
N PRO A 113 -1.21 7.83 9.09
CA PRO A 113 -2.24 8.40 8.24
C PRO A 113 -3.62 7.85 8.64
N ASN A 114 -4.60 8.74 8.83
CA ASN A 114 -5.96 8.37 9.22
C ASN A 114 -6.62 7.36 8.26
N VAL A 115 -6.20 7.34 7.00
CA VAL A 115 -6.65 6.37 6.00
C VAL A 115 -6.43 4.92 6.46
N VAL A 116 -5.33 4.65 7.18
CA VAL A 116 -5.02 3.31 7.74
C VAL A 116 -6.12 2.82 8.67
N LEU A 117 -6.72 3.73 9.46
CA LEU A 117 -7.79 3.40 10.40
C LEU A 117 -9.15 3.22 9.73
N SER A 118 -9.26 3.57 8.45
CA SER A 118 -10.52 3.51 7.69
C SER A 118 -10.63 2.28 6.79
N CYS A 119 -9.61 1.42 6.81
CA CYS A 119 -9.51 0.19 6.02
C CYS A 119 -9.62 -1.04 6.92
N ASP A 120 -10.02 -2.16 6.33
CA ASP A 120 -10.19 -3.46 6.98
C ASP A 120 -8.89 -4.28 7.04
#